data_AF-A0AAV6TUP4-F1
#
_entry.id   AF-A0AAV6TUP4-F1
#
_cell.length_a   1.000
_cell.length_b   1.000
_cell.length_c   1.000
_cell.angle_alpha   90.00
_cell.angle_beta   90.00
_cell.angle_gamma   90.00
#
_symmetry.space_group_name_H-M   'P 1'
#
loop_
_entity.id
_entity.type
_entity.pdbx_description
1 polymer ?
#
loop_
_entity_poly.entity_id
_entity_poly.type
_entity_poly.pdbx_seq_one_letter_code
_entity_poly.pdbx_strand_id
1 'polypeptide(L)'
;MKYNFFLLFFINLAAANKTTKMNQDTSEIEILQMKANQVTDDSLESTRRMLQLAEESEDVGVKTLTMLNVQGEQLDRIEEDMDVIHSDMREAEKNLTGMEKCCGLCICPCAKASDFRADSQAWRNNEDGKVVNSQPTRVVDNRNGTGPSSGGYVQRITNDAREDEMEENMQQVSSIIGNLKNMAIDMGSEIDSQNRQIDTINMKAQSNETHVVNANARASKLLGKNNQ
;
A
#
# COMPACT_ATOMS: atom_id res chain seq x y z
N MET A 1 -33.67 85.39 -11.19
CA MET A 1 -34.44 84.26 -10.61
C MET A 1 -34.21 82.94 -11.35
N LYS A 2 -34.34 82.87 -12.69
CA LYS A 2 -34.22 81.61 -13.46
C LYS A 2 -32.86 80.87 -13.33
N TYR A 3 -31.75 81.59 -13.28
CA TYR A 3 -30.40 80.99 -13.14
C TYR A 3 -30.17 80.30 -11.78
N ASN A 4 -30.73 80.82 -10.69
CA ASN A 4 -30.60 80.21 -9.37
C ASN A 4 -31.36 78.89 -9.28
N PHE A 5 -32.51 78.78 -9.94
CA PHE A 5 -33.29 77.54 -10.00
C PHE A 5 -32.56 76.45 -10.80
N PHE A 6 -31.91 76.82 -11.89
CA PHE A 6 -31.14 75.89 -12.72
C PHE A 6 -29.90 75.36 -11.99
N LEU A 7 -29.20 76.23 -11.26
CA LEU A 7 -28.05 75.83 -10.44
C LEU A 7 -28.45 74.89 -9.30
N LEU A 8 -29.54 75.20 -8.58
CA LEU A 8 -30.10 74.32 -7.56
C LEU A 8 -30.54 72.96 -8.11
N PHE A 9 -31.09 72.92 -9.33
CA PHE A 9 -31.48 71.67 -9.98
C PHE A 9 -30.26 70.78 -10.26
N PHE A 10 -29.18 71.33 -10.82
CA PHE A 10 -27.96 70.55 -11.07
C PHE A 10 -27.26 70.08 -9.79
N ILE A 11 -27.25 70.90 -8.74
CA ILE A 11 -26.69 70.50 -7.44
C ILE A 11 -27.48 69.33 -6.86
N ASN A 12 -28.82 69.37 -6.89
CA ASN A 12 -29.66 68.27 -6.43
C ASN A 12 -29.52 67.01 -7.31
N LEU A 13 -29.38 67.16 -8.64
CA LEU A 13 -29.17 66.03 -9.55
C LEU A 13 -27.81 65.37 -9.35
N ALA A 14 -26.75 66.15 -9.15
CA ALA A 14 -25.42 65.64 -8.84
C ALA A 14 -25.38 64.95 -7.48
N ALA A 15 -26.06 65.51 -6.48
CA ALA A 15 -26.23 64.87 -5.17
C ALA A 15 -26.99 63.54 -5.29
N ALA A 16 -28.11 63.50 -6.02
CA ALA A 16 -28.89 62.29 -6.26
C ALA A 16 -28.06 61.19 -6.95
N ASN A 17 -27.33 61.52 -8.01
CA ASN A 17 -26.44 60.57 -8.68
C ASN A 17 -25.32 60.04 -7.77
N LYS A 18 -24.77 60.90 -6.90
CA LYS A 18 -23.75 60.48 -5.93
C LYS A 18 -24.34 59.51 -4.90
N THR A 19 -25.54 59.78 -4.39
CA THR A 19 -26.24 58.91 -3.43
C THR A 19 -26.60 57.56 -4.06
N THR A 20 -27.10 57.54 -5.30
CA THR A 20 -27.42 56.30 -6.02
C THR A 20 -26.18 55.45 -6.23
N LYS A 21 -25.06 56.06 -6.65
CA LYS A 21 -23.80 55.34 -6.85
C LYS A 21 -23.24 54.77 -5.54
N MET A 22 -23.26 55.53 -4.45
CA MET A 22 -22.83 55.01 -3.14
C MET A 22 -23.71 53.87 -2.63
N ASN A 23 -25.03 53.91 -2.88
CA ASN A 23 -25.94 52.81 -2.54
C ASN A 23 -25.68 51.56 -3.40
N GLN A 24 -25.25 51.73 -4.66
CA GLN A 24 -24.87 50.63 -5.54
C GLN A 24 -23.56 49.96 -5.07
N ASP A 25 -22.55 50.76 -4.76
CA ASP A 25 -21.24 50.26 -4.29
C ASP A 25 -21.37 49.54 -2.93
N THR A 26 -22.25 50.03 -2.03
CA THR A 26 -22.53 49.34 -0.75
C THR A 26 -23.25 48.01 -0.96
N SER A 27 -24.18 47.93 -1.92
CA SER A 27 -24.86 46.68 -2.26
C SER A 27 -23.92 45.64 -2.88
N GLU A 28 -22.97 46.05 -3.73
CA GLU A 28 -21.99 45.14 -4.33
C GLU A 28 -21.02 44.57 -3.28
N ILE A 29 -20.56 45.39 -2.34
CA ILE A 29 -19.71 44.95 -1.22
C ILE A 29 -20.45 43.93 -0.34
N GLU A 30 -21.72 44.16 -0.05
CA GLU A 30 -22.54 43.23 0.75
C GLU A 30 -22.69 41.86 0.06
N ILE A 31 -22.92 41.85 -1.27
CA ILE A 31 -22.97 40.60 -2.05
C ILE A 31 -21.62 39.87 -2.04
N LEU A 32 -20.52 40.60 -2.19
CA LEU A 32 -19.17 40.02 -2.16
C LEU A 32 -18.85 39.42 -0.78
N GLN A 33 -19.25 40.10 0.29
CA GLN A 33 -19.03 39.62 1.65
C GLN A 33 -19.88 38.39 1.97
N MET A 34 -21.13 38.35 1.49
CA MET A 34 -21.98 37.16 1.61
C MET A 34 -21.37 35.96 0.88
N LYS A 35 -20.85 36.16 -0.35
CA LYS A 35 -20.16 35.10 -1.10
C LYS A 35 -18.87 34.63 -0.41
N ALA A 36 -18.09 35.54 0.14
CA ALA A 36 -16.86 35.19 0.87
C ALA A 36 -17.17 34.31 2.09
N ASN A 37 -18.22 34.65 2.85
CA ASN A 37 -18.68 33.84 3.97
C ASN A 37 -19.15 32.46 3.51
N GLN A 38 -19.95 32.37 2.44
CA GLN A 38 -20.39 31.09 1.90
C GLN A 38 -19.21 30.19 1.52
N VAL A 39 -18.22 30.73 0.81
CA VAL A 39 -17.02 29.97 0.42
C VAL A 39 -16.22 29.51 1.64
N THR A 40 -16.17 30.33 2.70
CA THR A 40 -15.51 29.98 3.95
C THR A 40 -16.21 28.81 4.64
N ASP A 41 -17.54 28.86 4.73
CA ASP A 41 -18.35 27.80 5.33
C ASP A 41 -18.25 26.49 4.51
N ASP A 42 -18.31 26.58 3.18
CA ASP A 42 -18.14 25.43 2.27
C ASP A 42 -16.73 24.81 2.39
N SER A 43 -15.70 25.65 2.58
CA SER A 43 -14.32 25.22 2.81
C SER A 43 -14.18 24.49 4.14
N LEU A 44 -14.81 25.01 5.20
CA LEU A 44 -14.82 24.35 6.51
C LEU A 44 -15.49 22.99 6.44
N GLU A 45 -16.65 22.88 5.79
CA GLU A 45 -17.30 21.59 5.61
C GLU A 45 -16.42 20.61 4.82
N SER A 46 -15.67 21.11 3.83
CA SER A 46 -14.70 20.30 3.09
C SER A 46 -13.56 19.80 3.97
N THR A 47 -13.05 20.60 4.91
CA THR A 47 -12.03 20.13 5.88
C THR A 47 -12.57 19.04 6.82
N ARG A 48 -13.83 19.15 7.25
CA ARG A 48 -14.47 18.12 8.09
C ARG A 48 -14.64 16.80 7.33
N ARG A 49 -15.08 16.85 6.08
CA ARG A 49 -15.16 15.64 5.23
C ARG A 49 -13.78 15.03 4.97
N MET A 50 -12.76 15.87 4.78
CA MET A 50 -11.39 15.40 4.59
C MET A 50 -10.87 14.67 5.84
N LEU A 51 -11.14 15.20 7.03
CA LEU A 51 -10.77 14.55 8.29
C LEU A 51 -11.44 13.19 8.43
N GLN A 52 -12.76 13.12 8.21
CA GLN A 52 -13.49 11.85 8.27
C GLN A 52 -12.92 10.80 7.30
N LEU A 53 -12.65 11.19 6.05
CA LEU A 53 -12.06 10.29 5.05
C LEU A 53 -10.64 9.85 5.42
N ALA A 54 -9.85 10.75 6.01
CA ALA A 54 -8.50 10.44 6.46
C ALA A 54 -8.52 9.40 7.60
N GLU A 55 -9.38 9.58 8.60
CA GLU A 55 -9.57 8.64 9.72
C GLU A 55 -10.07 7.27 9.22
N GLU A 56 -11.05 7.25 8.31
CA GLU A 56 -11.54 6.01 7.71
C GLU A 56 -10.43 5.28 6.93
N SER A 57 -9.61 6.03 6.19
CA SER A 57 -8.46 5.48 5.46
C SER A 57 -7.41 4.92 6.41
N GLU A 58 -7.20 5.54 7.58
CA GLU A 58 -6.26 5.06 8.59
C GLU A 58 -6.71 3.71 9.16
N ASP A 59 -7.98 3.56 9.53
CA ASP A 59 -8.55 2.29 10.02
C ASP A 59 -8.44 1.17 8.96
N VAL A 60 -8.75 1.47 7.70
CA VAL A 60 -8.57 0.51 6.59
C VAL A 60 -7.10 0.15 6.40
N GLY A 61 -6.19 1.12 6.52
CA GLY A 61 -4.75 0.92 6.46
C GLY A 61 -4.24 -0.03 7.56
N VAL A 62 -4.67 0.18 8.81
CA VAL A 62 -4.32 -0.68 9.96
C VAL A 62 -4.82 -2.11 9.76
N LYS A 63 -6.07 -2.28 9.31
CA LYS A 63 -6.63 -3.59 8.98
C LYS A 63 -5.82 -4.28 7.87
N THR A 64 -5.41 -3.53 6.86
CA THR A 64 -4.62 -4.07 5.73
C THR A 64 -3.25 -4.53 6.20
N LEU A 65 -2.54 -3.74 7.02
CA LEU A 65 -1.26 -4.15 7.62
C LEU A 65 -1.38 -5.42 8.47
N THR A 66 -2.45 -5.51 9.26
CA THR A 66 -2.74 -6.72 10.07
C THR A 66 -2.94 -7.93 9.16
N MET A 67 -3.69 -7.78 8.07
CA MET A 67 -3.90 -8.85 7.10
C MET A 67 -2.64 -9.23 6.34
N LEU A 68 -1.75 -8.28 6.02
CA LEU A 68 -0.47 -8.57 5.39
C LEU A 68 0.43 -9.37 6.33
N ASN A 69 0.47 -9.03 7.62
CA ASN A 69 1.22 -9.80 8.62
C ASN A 69 0.72 -11.25 8.71
N VAL A 70 -0.59 -11.45 8.82
CA VAL A 70 -1.20 -12.79 8.85
C VAL A 70 -0.96 -13.57 7.54
N GLN A 71 -0.87 -12.88 6.39
CA GLN A 71 -0.49 -13.49 5.12
C GLN A 71 0.99 -13.90 5.09
N GLY A 72 1.89 -13.09 5.65
CA GLY A 72 3.30 -13.43 5.80
C GLY A 72 3.49 -14.72 6.60
N GLU A 73 2.86 -14.83 7.77
CA GLU A 73 2.93 -16.07 8.58
C GLU A 73 2.35 -17.30 7.86
N GLN A 74 1.35 -17.10 6.97
CA GLN A 74 0.82 -18.18 6.15
C GLN A 74 1.83 -18.63 5.08
N LEU A 75 2.53 -17.69 4.44
CA LEU A 75 3.56 -18.01 3.47
C LEU A 75 4.75 -18.73 4.11
N ASP A 76 5.14 -18.35 5.33
CA ASP A 76 6.17 -19.06 6.10
C ASP A 76 5.80 -20.53 6.32
N ARG A 77 4.55 -20.81 6.71
CA ARG A 77 4.05 -22.19 6.85
C ARG A 77 4.06 -22.94 5.53
N ILE A 78 3.63 -22.30 4.44
CA ILE A 78 3.64 -22.93 3.11
C ILE A 78 5.08 -23.25 2.68
N GLU A 79 6.03 -22.37 2.96
CA GLU A 79 7.43 -22.62 2.66
C GLU A 79 8.00 -23.80 3.46
N GLU A 80 7.69 -23.88 4.76
CA GLU A 80 8.05 -25.03 5.59
C GLU A 80 7.41 -26.34 5.08
N ASP A 81 6.12 -26.30 4.72
CA ASP A 81 5.42 -27.45 4.14
C ASP A 81 6.08 -27.92 2.82
N MET A 82 6.56 -26.99 1.98
CA MET A 82 7.30 -27.36 0.77
C MET A 82 8.61 -28.08 1.11
N ASP A 83 9.32 -27.65 2.14
CA ASP A 83 10.56 -28.29 2.61
C ASP A 83 10.29 -29.70 3.16
N VAL A 84 9.18 -29.89 3.90
CA VAL A 84 8.73 -31.21 4.36
C VAL A 84 8.42 -32.13 3.19
N ILE A 85 7.62 -31.67 2.21
CA ILE A 85 7.28 -32.46 1.02
C ILE A 85 8.55 -32.88 0.28
N HIS A 86 9.53 -32.00 0.15
CA HIS A 86 10.80 -32.34 -0.49
C HIS A 86 11.54 -33.45 0.26
N SER A 87 11.63 -33.36 1.59
CA SER A 87 12.22 -34.41 2.42
C SER A 87 11.52 -35.76 2.22
N ASP A 88 10.19 -35.76 2.28
CA ASP A 88 9.37 -36.96 2.09
C ASP A 88 9.57 -37.57 0.69
N MET A 89 9.65 -36.73 -0.34
CA MET A 89 9.91 -37.20 -1.70
C MET A 89 11.28 -37.83 -1.85
N ARG A 90 12.32 -37.29 -1.20
CA ARG A 90 13.66 -37.93 -1.20
C ARG A 90 13.65 -39.27 -0.48
N GLU A 91 12.88 -39.41 0.60
CA GLU A 91 12.72 -40.68 1.28
C GLU A 91 11.95 -41.70 0.40
N ALA A 92 10.84 -41.26 -0.20
CA ALA A 92 10.07 -42.09 -1.14
C ALA A 92 10.93 -42.59 -2.31
N GLU A 93 11.78 -41.73 -2.89
CA GLU A 93 12.72 -42.12 -3.95
C GLU A 93 13.75 -43.16 -3.49
N LYS A 94 14.29 -43.03 -2.28
CA LYS A 94 15.19 -44.03 -1.69
C LYS A 94 14.48 -45.38 -1.51
N ASN A 95 13.25 -45.35 -0.99
CA ASN A 95 12.45 -46.55 -0.77
C ASN A 95 12.11 -47.25 -2.10
N LEU A 96 11.69 -46.50 -3.13
CA LEU A 96 11.45 -47.03 -4.48
C LEU A 96 12.72 -47.63 -5.10
N THR A 97 13.86 -46.97 -4.93
CA THR A 97 15.16 -47.50 -5.39
C THR A 97 15.57 -48.76 -4.62
N GLY A 98 15.21 -48.86 -3.35
CA GLY A 98 15.36 -50.09 -2.55
C GLY A 98 14.51 -51.23 -3.09
N MET A 99 13.27 -50.95 -3.49
CA MET A 99 12.34 -51.93 -4.07
C MET A 99 12.71 -52.36 -5.50
N GLU A 100 13.40 -51.52 -6.27
CA GLU A 100 13.94 -51.88 -7.59
C GLU A 100 15.11 -52.88 -7.50
N LYS A 101 15.76 -53.03 -6.34
CA LYS A 101 16.84 -53.98 -6.14
C LYS A 101 16.28 -55.38 -5.89
N CYS A 102 16.39 -56.25 -6.90
CA CYS A 102 16.10 -57.67 -6.78
C CYS A 102 17.14 -58.37 -5.88
N CYS A 103 16.68 -59.04 -4.81
CA CYS A 103 17.45 -59.97 -3.96
C CYS A 103 18.77 -59.44 -3.35
N GLY A 104 18.67 -58.47 -2.43
CA GLY A 104 19.56 -58.31 -1.24
C GLY A 104 21.06 -58.03 -1.39
N LEU A 105 21.72 -58.35 -2.51
CA LEU A 105 23.18 -58.26 -2.65
C LEU A 105 23.71 -57.98 -4.07
N CYS A 106 22.87 -57.86 -5.10
CA CYS A 106 23.32 -57.52 -6.47
C CYS A 106 22.49 -56.40 -7.11
N ILE A 107 23.18 -55.39 -7.64
CA ILE A 107 22.60 -54.40 -8.56
C ILE A 107 22.30 -55.16 -9.86
N CYS A 108 21.02 -55.32 -10.25
CA CYS A 108 20.69 -55.80 -11.61
C CYS A 108 21.44 -54.89 -12.59
N PRO A 109 22.30 -55.40 -13.49
CA PRO A 109 22.96 -54.61 -14.55
C PRO A 109 21.99 -53.97 -15.57
N CYS A 110 20.69 -54.08 -15.28
CA CYS A 110 19.54 -53.84 -16.10
C CYS A 110 18.92 -52.52 -15.65
N ALA A 111 19.31 -51.43 -16.33
CA ALA A 111 18.89 -50.04 -16.10
C ALA A 111 19.56 -49.34 -14.89
N LYS A 112 20.74 -48.76 -15.15
CA LYS A 112 21.22 -47.58 -14.41
C LYS A 112 20.18 -46.48 -14.58
N ALA A 113 19.28 -46.32 -13.61
CA ALA A 113 18.57 -45.06 -13.44
C ALA A 113 19.64 -44.03 -13.06
N SER A 114 19.88 -43.06 -13.94
CA SER A 114 20.76 -41.94 -13.66
C SER A 114 20.20 -41.17 -12.47
N ASP A 115 20.97 -41.10 -11.38
CA ASP A 115 20.63 -40.25 -10.24
C ASP A 115 20.41 -38.83 -10.75
N PHE A 116 19.17 -38.35 -10.64
CA PHE A 116 18.75 -37.03 -11.07
C PHE A 116 19.33 -35.99 -10.11
N ARG A 117 20.58 -35.57 -10.37
CA ARG A 117 21.26 -34.46 -9.69
C ARG A 117 20.83 -33.08 -10.22
N ALA A 118 19.67 -32.96 -10.84
CA ALA A 118 19.25 -31.73 -11.51
C ALA A 118 18.50 -30.76 -10.60
N ASP A 119 18.10 -31.16 -9.39
CA ASP A 119 17.23 -30.35 -8.52
C ASP A 119 17.99 -29.41 -7.56
N SER A 120 19.32 -29.37 -7.64
CA SER A 120 20.09 -28.64 -6.62
C SER A 120 19.86 -27.12 -6.65
N GLN A 121 19.34 -26.54 -7.73
CA GLN A 121 19.24 -25.08 -7.84
C GLN A 121 18.02 -24.49 -7.12
N ALA A 122 16.87 -25.18 -7.10
CA ALA A 122 15.67 -24.71 -6.39
C ALA A 122 15.89 -24.72 -4.86
N TRP A 123 16.72 -25.64 -4.37
CA TRP A 123 16.93 -25.91 -2.94
C TRP A 123 18.25 -25.37 -2.37
N ARG A 124 19.17 -24.85 -3.21
CA ARG A 124 20.44 -24.22 -2.77
C ARG A 124 20.35 -22.72 -2.55
N ASN A 125 19.27 -22.07 -2.99
CA ASN A 125 19.13 -20.62 -2.90
C ASN A 125 18.99 -20.10 -1.45
N ASN A 126 18.83 -20.98 -0.45
CA ASN A 126 18.74 -20.63 0.96
C ASN A 126 20.10 -20.65 1.72
N GLU A 127 21.19 -21.17 1.14
CA GLU A 127 22.50 -21.21 1.83
C GLU A 127 23.39 -19.97 1.57
N ASP A 128 23.16 -19.23 0.48
CA ASP A 128 23.93 -18.03 0.19
C ASP A 128 23.26 -16.83 0.88
N GLY A 129 23.52 -16.77 2.18
CA GLY A 129 23.05 -15.76 3.12
C GLY A 129 23.31 -14.35 2.63
N LYS A 130 22.41 -13.83 1.80
CA LYS A 130 22.16 -12.41 1.70
C LYS A 130 21.42 -12.01 2.98
N VAL A 131 22.17 -12.02 4.08
CA VAL A 131 21.86 -11.26 5.28
C VAL A 131 21.55 -9.87 4.77
N VAL A 132 20.26 -9.53 4.75
CA VAL A 132 19.83 -8.20 4.36
C VAL A 132 20.29 -7.30 5.50
N ASN A 133 21.54 -6.85 5.44
CA ASN A 133 22.11 -5.80 6.30
C ASN A 133 21.54 -4.42 5.90
N SER A 134 20.30 -4.42 5.43
CA SER A 134 19.45 -3.24 5.35
C SER A 134 18.48 -3.35 6.52
N GLN A 135 19.03 -3.37 7.75
CA GLN A 135 18.32 -2.71 8.83
C GLN A 135 17.89 -1.36 8.26
N PRO A 136 16.60 -0.97 8.29
CA PRO A 136 16.24 0.37 7.89
C PRO A 136 16.92 1.28 8.92
N THR A 137 18.12 1.74 8.57
CA THR A 137 18.64 2.97 9.10
C THR A 137 17.54 3.94 8.72
N ARG A 138 16.72 4.29 9.72
CA ARG A 138 15.92 5.51 9.68
C ARG A 138 16.93 6.64 9.59
N VAL A 139 17.49 6.83 8.40
CA VAL A 139 17.93 8.14 7.96
C VAL A 139 16.62 8.90 7.91
N VAL A 140 16.32 9.51 9.05
CA VAL A 140 15.44 10.65 9.13
C VAL A 140 16.12 11.69 8.24
N ASP A 141 15.86 11.60 6.94
CA ASP A 141 16.29 12.61 6.00
C ASP A 141 15.46 13.84 6.32
N ASN A 142 16.02 14.68 7.20
CA ASN A 142 15.49 15.98 7.57
C ASN A 142 15.54 16.99 6.40
N ARG A 143 15.65 16.51 5.15
CA ARG A 143 15.71 17.33 3.94
C ARG A 143 14.41 17.41 3.16
N ASN A 144 13.31 16.89 3.69
CA ASN A 144 12.01 17.15 3.10
C ASN A 144 11.15 17.97 4.07
N GLY A 145 11.25 19.29 3.90
CA GLY A 145 10.37 20.29 4.49
C GLY A 145 8.93 20.17 3.97
N THR A 146 8.23 19.11 4.36
CA THR A 146 6.81 18.88 4.08
C THR A 146 5.92 19.29 5.25
N GLY A 147 6.34 20.31 6.01
CA GLY A 147 5.45 21.10 6.85
C GLY A 147 5.35 22.50 6.25
N PRO A 148 4.21 23.19 6.37
CA PRO A 148 4.09 24.58 5.94
C PRO A 148 5.24 25.40 6.53
N SER A 149 6.20 25.77 5.69
CA SER A 149 7.26 26.67 6.09
C SER A 149 6.62 28.03 6.33
N SER A 150 6.48 28.40 7.60
CA SER A 150 6.17 29.75 8.08
C SER A 150 4.73 30.28 7.92
N GLY A 151 3.78 29.52 7.38
CA GLY A 151 2.37 29.96 7.33
C GLY A 151 1.47 28.74 7.48
N GLY A 152 0.47 28.80 8.36
CA GLY A 152 -0.47 27.69 8.59
C GLY A 152 -1.11 27.14 7.30
N TYR A 153 -1.71 25.97 7.39
CA TYR A 153 -2.37 25.33 6.24
C TYR A 153 -3.48 26.20 5.63
N VAL A 154 -4.09 27.06 6.45
CA VAL A 154 -5.18 27.97 6.10
C VAL A 154 -4.67 29.41 6.20
N GLN A 155 -4.77 30.14 5.08
CA GLN A 155 -4.51 31.57 5.06
C GLN A 155 -5.60 32.29 5.87
N ARG A 156 -5.20 32.98 6.94
CA ARG A 156 -6.12 33.80 7.74
C ARG A 156 -6.53 35.04 6.96
N ILE A 157 -7.85 35.27 6.81
CA ILE A 157 -8.43 36.42 6.10
C ILE A 157 -9.33 37.19 7.06
N THR A 158 -10.28 36.52 7.69
CA THR A 158 -11.22 37.09 8.66
C THR A 158 -10.74 36.90 10.10
N ASN A 159 -9.84 35.94 10.33
CA ASN A 159 -9.33 35.56 11.64
C ASN A 159 -10.47 35.29 12.64
N ASP A 160 -11.47 34.56 12.16
CA ASP A 160 -12.61 34.12 12.94
C ASP A 160 -12.45 32.66 13.42
N ALA A 161 -13.37 32.22 14.26
CA ALA A 161 -13.34 30.87 14.83
C ALA A 161 -13.45 29.74 13.78
N ARG A 162 -13.99 30.02 12.58
CA ARG A 162 -14.11 29.02 11.51
C ARG A 162 -12.76 28.78 10.87
N GLU A 163 -12.00 29.84 10.60
CA GLU A 163 -10.62 29.73 10.09
C GLU A 163 -9.71 29.00 11.09
N ASP A 164 -9.91 29.22 12.40
CA ASP A 164 -9.19 28.47 13.44
C ASP A 164 -9.57 26.97 13.43
N GLU A 165 -10.86 26.63 13.30
CA GLU A 165 -11.30 25.22 13.19
C GLU A 165 -10.78 24.57 11.89
N MET A 166 -10.79 25.29 10.76
CA MET A 166 -10.24 24.79 9.50
C MET A 166 -8.75 24.48 9.62
N GLU A 167 -7.98 25.35 10.28
CA GLU A 167 -6.56 25.13 10.52
C GLU A 167 -6.34 23.89 11.40
N GLU A 168 -7.11 23.73 12.47
CA GLU A 168 -7.02 22.56 13.35
C GLU A 168 -7.35 21.26 12.60
N ASN A 169 -8.44 21.24 11.82
CA ASN A 169 -8.83 20.10 10.99
C ASN A 169 -7.72 19.73 9.99
N MET A 170 -7.12 20.72 9.32
CA MET A 170 -6.05 20.50 8.35
C MET A 170 -4.75 20.00 9.01
N GLN A 171 -4.43 20.45 10.22
CA GLN A 171 -3.30 19.92 10.98
C GLN A 171 -3.51 18.45 11.35
N GLN A 172 -4.71 18.08 11.81
CA GLN A 172 -5.05 16.69 12.11
C GLN A 172 -4.96 15.82 10.86
N VAL A 173 -5.56 16.25 9.75
CA VAL A 173 -5.45 15.57 8.45
C VAL A 173 -3.98 15.40 8.04
N SER A 174 -3.15 16.44 8.18
CA SER A 174 -1.73 16.33 7.83
C SER A 174 -1.00 15.28 8.67
N SER A 175 -1.35 15.14 9.95
CA SER A 175 -0.80 14.10 10.83
C SER A 175 -1.22 12.70 10.36
N ILE A 176 -2.52 12.50 10.08
CA ILE A 176 -3.05 11.22 9.59
C ILE A 176 -2.42 10.85 8.25
N ILE A 177 -2.27 11.80 7.32
CA ILE A 177 -1.59 11.58 6.04
C ILE A 177 -0.12 11.17 6.26
N GLY A 178 0.55 11.73 7.27
CA GLY A 178 1.88 11.30 7.69
C GLY A 178 1.91 9.84 8.12
N ASN A 179 0.93 9.41 8.93
CA ASN A 179 0.78 8.01 9.34
C ASN A 179 0.47 7.10 8.15
N LEU A 180 -0.49 7.48 7.30
CA LEU A 180 -0.85 6.77 6.07
C LEU A 180 0.35 6.54 5.16
N LYS A 181 1.23 7.55 5.03
CA LYS A 181 2.48 7.42 4.27
C LYS A 181 3.41 6.36 4.86
N ASN A 182 3.59 6.34 6.18
CA ASN A 182 4.42 5.34 6.83
C ASN A 182 3.83 3.94 6.64
N MET A 183 2.52 3.77 6.84
CA MET A 183 1.82 2.51 6.58
C MET A 183 1.98 2.07 5.12
N ALA A 184 1.88 2.98 4.15
CA ALA A 184 2.08 2.66 2.74
C ALA A 184 3.50 2.17 2.44
N ILE A 185 4.52 2.74 3.09
CA ILE A 185 5.91 2.28 2.96
C ILE A 185 6.06 0.87 3.56
N ASP A 186 5.52 0.64 4.76
CA ASP A 186 5.58 -0.65 5.45
C ASP A 186 4.83 -1.74 4.65
N MET A 187 3.62 -1.44 4.16
CA MET A 187 2.85 -2.33 3.28
C MET A 187 3.63 -2.66 2.01
N GLY A 188 4.26 -1.66 1.38
CA GLY A 188 5.05 -1.86 0.16
C GLY A 188 6.24 -2.79 0.39
N SER A 189 7.00 -2.58 1.47
CA SER A 189 8.14 -3.43 1.81
C SER A 189 7.71 -4.86 2.15
N GLU A 190 6.60 -5.04 2.85
CA GLU A 190 6.06 -6.36 3.21
C GLU A 190 5.61 -7.12 1.96
N ILE A 191 4.88 -6.47 1.06
CA ILE A 191 4.45 -7.05 -0.22
C ILE A 191 5.67 -7.46 -1.08
N ASP A 192 6.71 -6.62 -1.16
CA ASP A 192 7.93 -6.95 -1.90
C ASP A 192 8.67 -8.15 -1.31
N SER A 193 8.64 -8.32 0.01
CA SER A 193 9.20 -9.48 0.70
C SER A 193 8.40 -10.75 0.38
N GLN A 194 7.08 -10.69 0.56
CA GLN A 194 6.17 -11.79 0.29
C GLN A 194 6.21 -12.23 -1.17
N ASN A 195 6.32 -11.31 -2.12
CA ASN A 195 6.46 -11.65 -3.55
C ASN A 195 7.71 -12.50 -3.83
N ARG A 196 8.86 -12.18 -3.21
CA ARG A 196 10.08 -12.97 -3.37
C ARG A 196 9.96 -14.35 -2.72
N GLN A 197 9.28 -14.42 -1.58
CA GLN A 197 8.99 -15.68 -0.92
C GLN A 197 8.10 -16.57 -1.80
N ILE A 198 7.06 -16.00 -2.40
CA ILE A 198 6.18 -16.70 -3.35
C ILE A 198 6.98 -17.24 -4.55
N ASP A 199 7.90 -16.46 -5.12
CA ASP A 199 8.77 -16.94 -6.21
C ASP A 199 9.59 -18.16 -5.77
N THR A 200 10.11 -18.14 -4.54
CA THR A 200 10.88 -19.25 -3.96
C THR A 200 10.00 -20.48 -3.75
N ILE A 201 8.83 -20.31 -3.15
CA ILE A 201 7.82 -21.36 -2.97
C ILE A 201 7.42 -21.96 -4.31
N ASN A 202 7.21 -21.14 -5.34
CA ASN A 202 6.83 -21.61 -6.68
C ASN A 202 7.93 -22.47 -7.30
N MET A 203 9.21 -22.08 -7.17
CA MET A 203 10.33 -22.92 -7.61
C MET A 203 10.39 -24.26 -6.86
N LYS A 204 10.24 -24.24 -5.53
CA LYS A 204 10.19 -25.45 -4.70
C LYS A 204 9.01 -26.35 -5.09
N ALA A 205 7.84 -25.77 -5.35
CA ALA A 205 6.63 -26.47 -5.72
C ALA A 205 6.76 -27.18 -7.09
N GLN A 206 7.32 -26.51 -8.10
CA GLN A 206 7.55 -27.11 -9.43
C GLN A 206 8.54 -28.29 -9.37
N SER A 207 9.57 -28.14 -8.55
CA SER A 207 10.51 -29.22 -8.25
C SER A 207 9.81 -30.41 -7.60
N ASN A 208 9.09 -30.17 -6.50
CA ASN A 208 8.34 -31.20 -5.78
C ASN A 208 7.31 -31.90 -6.67
N GLU A 209 6.59 -31.16 -7.53
CA GLU A 209 5.66 -31.73 -8.51
C GLU A 209 6.36 -32.73 -9.44
N THR A 210 7.52 -32.35 -9.99
CA THR A 210 8.32 -33.22 -10.85
C THR A 210 8.74 -34.50 -10.11
N HIS A 211 9.17 -34.37 -8.85
CA HIS A 211 9.52 -35.52 -8.01
C HIS A 211 8.33 -36.44 -7.76
N VAL A 212 7.16 -35.89 -7.40
CA VAL A 212 5.93 -36.65 -7.17
C VAL A 212 5.53 -37.44 -8.42
N VAL A 213 5.52 -36.79 -9.59
CA VAL A 213 5.17 -37.44 -10.87
C VAL A 213 6.15 -38.58 -11.20
N ASN A 214 7.45 -38.35 -11.04
CA ASN A 214 8.48 -39.35 -11.32
C ASN A 214 8.39 -40.55 -10.36
N ALA A 215 8.25 -40.30 -9.06
CA ALA A 215 8.09 -41.34 -8.05
C ALA A 215 6.82 -42.16 -8.30
N ASN A 216 5.69 -41.51 -8.61
CA ASN A 216 4.44 -42.20 -8.93
C ASN A 216 4.55 -43.08 -10.19
N ALA A 217 5.23 -42.58 -11.23
CA ALA A 217 5.49 -43.36 -12.44
C ALA A 217 6.38 -44.59 -12.17
N ARG A 218 7.40 -44.46 -11.31
CA ARG A 218 8.26 -45.59 -10.88
C ARG A 218 7.49 -46.60 -10.04
N ALA A 219 6.73 -46.14 -9.06
CA ALA A 219 5.88 -46.99 -8.22
C ALA A 219 4.88 -47.79 -9.08
N SER A 220 4.21 -47.11 -10.03
CA SER A 220 3.27 -47.75 -10.95
C SER A 220 3.93 -48.84 -11.81
N LYS A 221 5.17 -48.62 -12.29
CA LYS A 221 5.93 -49.64 -13.03
C LYS A 221 6.31 -50.85 -12.17
N LEU A 222 6.64 -50.65 -10.90
CA LEU A 222 6.93 -51.74 -9.96
C LEU A 222 5.69 -52.60 -9.70
N LEU A 223 4.53 -51.98 -9.52
CA LEU A 223 3.26 -52.69 -9.33
C LEU A 223 2.80 -53.39 -10.62
N GLY A 224 2.95 -52.76 -11.78
CA GLY A 224 2.60 -53.34 -13.08
C GLY A 224 3.48 -54.50 -13.53
N LYS A 225 4.74 -54.58 -13.04
CA LYS A 225 5.65 -55.70 -13.31
C LYS A 225 5.30 -56.99 -12.57
N ASN A 226 4.41 -56.96 -11.58
CA ASN A 226 4.04 -58.14 -10.79
C ASN A 226 2.85 -58.95 -11.36
N ASN A 227 2.31 -58.57 -12.53
CA ASN A 227 1.15 -59.22 -13.16
C ASN A 227 1.48 -59.99 -14.46
N GLN A 228 2.73 -60.44 -14.66
CA GLN A 228 3.10 -61.29 -15.80
C GLN A 228 3.89 -62.52 -15.36
#